data_AF-A0A2W2E901-F1
#
_entry.id   AF-A0A2W2E901-F1
#
_cell.length_a   1.000
_cell.length_b   1.000
_cell.length_c   1.000
_cell.angle_alpha   90.00
_cell.angle_beta   90.00
_cell.angle_gamma   90.00
#
_symmetry.space_group_name_H-M   'P 1'
#
loop_
_entity.id
_entity.type
_entity.pdbx_description
1 polymer ?
#
loop_
_entity_poly.entity_id
_entity_poly.type
_entity_poly.pdbx_seq_one_letter_code
_entity_poly.pdbx_strand_id
1 'polypeptide(L)'
;MVTGWRPTNATERALLAAVEADDREGFLTELAAGALLLPVSPAAAAGRESVGWPTGRHDGVTHVVSYTSPAAIAAGLPGQSVSYRVSGLTDLAADWPDDEWMLAVDAGLPIGVRLTADELRTLATPAVEAERPVREAILRQDPNALMAALLRAELVLPLRPDGPATRDLSDPEFPWWSLPDEQGRIGLPVFTSEARLRQALGDHDLVVVSSLQLTEHWPELSWQLLLNPETSLAAALPGEAVQTLRDWLGELRQVVTEAAEQENRRRETAAYAEPATVGVPVPRSAPQATADEGPDPEVPLLLQLAIPHRYLPSYLDDGYDRAAGLVHAWHGPGRDTPVRLYRRLGLLGTGSPFEESDEWVAVLRWPPGETTPEEWGRGQPRMESLVVPDGTELHCLHQDGRDELLARFDAAARRWSPP
;
A
#
# COMPACT_ATOMS: atom_id res chain seq x y z
N MET A 1 -24.76 4.26 -38.13
CA MET A 1 -23.56 5.01 -37.76
C MET A 1 -23.91 6.48 -37.70
N VAL A 2 -23.69 7.15 -36.58
CA VAL A 2 -23.83 8.60 -36.49
C VAL A 2 -22.67 9.22 -37.27
N THR A 3 -22.95 9.80 -38.43
CA THR A 3 -21.95 10.45 -39.27
C THR A 3 -21.54 11.77 -38.65
N GLY A 4 -20.32 11.85 -38.10
CA GLY A 4 -19.71 13.14 -37.68
C GLY A 4 -19.06 13.16 -36.29
N TRP A 5 -19.21 12.13 -35.47
CA TRP A 5 -18.50 12.06 -34.19
C TRP A 5 -16.99 11.89 -34.40
N ARG A 6 -16.20 12.56 -33.55
CA ARG A 6 -14.73 12.46 -33.49
C ARG A 6 -14.31 12.44 -32.02
N PRO A 7 -13.23 11.74 -31.67
CA PRO A 7 -12.74 11.71 -30.30
C PRO A 7 -12.30 13.12 -29.86
N THR A 8 -12.74 13.51 -28.67
CA THR A 8 -12.54 14.86 -28.12
C THR A 8 -11.53 14.91 -26.99
N ASN A 9 -11.33 13.80 -26.28
CA ASN A 9 -10.37 13.68 -25.18
C ASN A 9 -9.33 12.56 -25.45
N ALA A 10 -8.34 12.43 -24.57
CA ALA A 10 -7.27 11.44 -24.69
C ALA A 10 -7.81 10.01 -24.64
N THR A 11 -8.72 9.73 -23.71
CA THR A 11 -9.38 8.42 -23.56
C THR A 11 -10.11 7.99 -24.82
N GLU A 12 -10.94 8.84 -25.43
CA GLU A 12 -11.65 8.51 -26.68
C GLU A 12 -10.69 8.26 -27.85
N ARG A 13 -9.55 8.97 -27.90
CA ARG A 13 -8.51 8.71 -28.91
C ARG A 13 -7.85 7.36 -28.69
N ALA A 14 -7.53 7.02 -27.45
CA ALA A 14 -6.93 5.73 -27.08
C ALA A 14 -7.91 4.56 -27.33
N LEU A 15 -9.18 4.72 -26.96
CA LEU A 15 -10.24 3.74 -27.26
C LEU A 15 -10.41 3.54 -28.77
N LEU A 16 -10.44 4.62 -29.55
CA LEU A 16 -10.54 4.52 -31.01
C LEU A 16 -9.31 3.82 -31.62
N ALA A 17 -8.11 4.17 -31.17
CA ALA A 17 -6.87 3.53 -31.61
C ALA A 17 -6.86 2.02 -31.28
N ALA A 18 -7.34 1.64 -30.09
CA ALA A 18 -7.48 0.23 -29.71
C ALA A 18 -8.48 -0.51 -30.60
N VAL A 19 -9.62 0.11 -30.93
CA VAL A 19 -10.58 -0.45 -31.91
C VAL A 19 -9.96 -0.63 -33.28
N GLU A 20 -9.22 0.37 -33.78
CA GLU A 20 -8.54 0.31 -35.08
C GLU A 20 -7.43 -0.76 -35.12
N ALA A 21 -6.80 -1.03 -33.97
CA ALA A 21 -5.78 -2.06 -33.81
C ALA A 21 -6.34 -3.46 -33.48
N ASP A 22 -7.66 -3.61 -33.33
CA ASP A 22 -8.33 -4.82 -32.81
C ASP A 22 -7.78 -5.27 -31.43
N ASP A 23 -7.33 -4.31 -30.62
CA ASP A 23 -6.79 -4.51 -29.28
C ASP A 23 -7.89 -4.41 -28.22
N ARG A 24 -8.54 -5.54 -27.96
CA ARG A 24 -9.61 -5.61 -26.95
C ARG A 24 -9.10 -5.37 -25.53
N GLU A 25 -7.90 -5.83 -25.20
CA GLU A 25 -7.34 -5.72 -23.84
C GLU A 25 -6.96 -4.28 -23.52
N GLY A 26 -6.27 -3.60 -24.45
CA GLY A 26 -5.96 -2.18 -24.35
C GLY A 26 -7.23 -1.32 -24.28
N PHE A 27 -8.25 -1.64 -25.08
CA PHE A 27 -9.55 -0.97 -25.01
C PHE A 27 -10.18 -1.07 -23.62
N LEU A 28 -10.23 -2.27 -23.03
CA LEU A 28 -10.83 -2.49 -21.72
C LEU A 28 -10.02 -1.85 -20.59
N THR A 29 -8.69 -1.86 -20.70
CA THR A 29 -7.79 -1.21 -19.75
C THR A 29 -8.00 0.30 -19.73
N GLU A 30 -8.04 0.93 -20.91
CA GLU A 30 -8.29 2.37 -21.04
C GLU A 30 -9.70 2.73 -20.52
N LEU A 31 -10.70 1.92 -20.84
CA LEU A 31 -12.07 2.12 -20.35
C LEU A 31 -12.16 2.03 -18.82
N ALA A 32 -11.46 1.08 -18.20
CA ALA A 32 -11.46 0.92 -16.75
C ALA A 32 -10.80 2.10 -16.02
N ALA A 33 -9.78 2.73 -16.62
CA ALA A 33 -9.11 3.91 -16.08
C ALA A 33 -9.81 5.24 -16.40
N GLY A 34 -10.77 5.23 -17.34
CA GLY A 34 -11.47 6.41 -17.83
C GLY A 34 -12.70 6.80 -16.99
N ALA A 35 -13.09 8.06 -17.13
CA ALA A 35 -14.32 8.57 -16.53
C ALA A 35 -15.54 8.27 -17.41
N LEU A 36 -16.66 7.91 -16.79
CA LEU A 36 -17.95 7.68 -17.45
C LEU A 36 -18.95 8.76 -17.02
N LEU A 37 -19.59 9.38 -18.01
CA LEU A 37 -20.64 10.36 -17.83
C LEU A 37 -21.99 9.65 -17.94
N LEU A 38 -22.75 9.67 -16.85
CA LEU A 38 -24.09 9.10 -16.76
C LEU A 38 -25.11 10.24 -16.87
N PRO A 39 -25.99 10.24 -17.88
CA PRO A 39 -27.06 11.21 -18.00
C PRO A 39 -27.93 11.28 -16.74
N VAL A 40 -28.35 12.49 -16.38
CA VAL A 40 -29.23 12.77 -15.24
C VAL A 40 -30.51 13.42 -15.79
N SER A 41 -31.65 13.02 -15.25
CA SER A 41 -32.94 13.59 -15.65
C SER A 41 -32.98 15.10 -15.31
N PRO A 42 -33.74 15.92 -16.06
CA PRO A 42 -33.92 17.34 -15.73
C PRO A 42 -34.56 17.58 -14.35
N ALA A 43 -35.35 16.62 -13.84
CA ALA A 43 -35.94 16.72 -12.50
C ALA A 43 -34.88 16.47 -11.42
N ALA A 44 -34.03 15.45 -11.60
CA ALA A 44 -32.93 15.14 -10.68
C ALA A 44 -31.87 16.24 -10.69
N ALA A 45 -31.53 16.77 -11.86
CA ALA A 45 -30.61 17.91 -12.00
C ALA A 45 -31.14 19.18 -11.31
N ALA A 46 -32.46 19.35 -11.22
CA ALA A 46 -33.10 20.44 -10.49
C ALA A 46 -33.32 20.15 -9.00
N GLY A 47 -32.82 19.01 -8.48
CA GLY A 47 -33.00 18.59 -7.09
C GLY A 47 -34.44 18.22 -6.71
N ARG A 48 -35.30 17.96 -7.70
CA ARG A 48 -36.72 17.62 -7.48
C ARG A 48 -36.98 16.12 -7.31
N GLU A 49 -35.99 15.29 -7.61
CA GLU A 49 -36.01 13.84 -7.38
C GLU A 49 -34.59 13.31 -7.13
N SER A 50 -34.48 12.08 -6.64
CA SER A 50 -33.20 11.39 -6.50
C SER A 50 -32.60 11.05 -7.88
N VAL A 51 -31.28 11.11 -8.00
CA VAL A 51 -30.56 10.70 -9.21
C VAL A 51 -30.69 9.18 -9.39
N GLY A 52 -31.47 8.76 -10.38
CA GLY A 52 -31.62 7.36 -10.77
C GLY A 52 -30.56 6.89 -11.76
N TRP A 53 -30.55 5.58 -12.04
CA TRP A 53 -29.73 4.98 -13.09
C TRP A 53 -30.30 5.33 -14.48
N PRO A 54 -29.48 5.88 -15.41
CA PRO A 54 -29.94 6.21 -16.76
C PRO A 54 -30.16 4.94 -17.57
N THR A 55 -31.37 4.41 -17.57
CA THR A 55 -31.68 3.13 -18.21
C THR A 55 -32.38 3.29 -19.56
N GLY A 56 -32.08 2.41 -20.50
CA GLY A 56 -32.77 2.23 -21.77
C GLY A 56 -33.01 0.74 -22.05
N ARG A 57 -34.13 0.39 -22.70
CA ARG A 57 -34.39 -0.99 -23.11
C ARG A 57 -33.96 -1.21 -24.56
N HIS A 58 -33.16 -2.24 -24.80
CA HIS A 58 -32.74 -2.68 -26.13
C HIS A 58 -32.79 -4.21 -26.18
N ASP A 59 -33.46 -4.77 -27.19
CA ASP A 59 -33.68 -6.21 -27.36
C ASP A 59 -34.20 -6.93 -26.10
N GLY A 60 -35.08 -6.26 -25.35
CA GLY A 60 -35.67 -6.81 -24.13
C GLY A 60 -34.78 -6.74 -22.89
N VAL A 61 -33.52 -6.30 -23.00
CA VAL A 61 -32.56 -6.16 -21.90
C VAL A 61 -32.46 -4.70 -21.46
N THR A 62 -32.44 -4.48 -20.15
CA THR A 62 -32.20 -3.15 -19.56
C THR A 62 -30.72 -2.82 -19.64
N HIS A 63 -30.40 -1.66 -20.19
CA HIS A 63 -29.04 -1.15 -20.28
C HIS A 63 -28.91 0.13 -19.47
N VAL A 64 -27.91 0.24 -18.61
CA VAL A 64 -27.43 1.52 -18.07
C VAL A 64 -26.61 2.20 -19.15
N VAL A 65 -26.98 3.42 -19.51
CA VAL A 65 -26.34 4.18 -20.60
C VAL A 65 -25.31 5.14 -20.02
N SER A 66 -24.09 5.08 -20.51
CA SER A 66 -23.00 5.99 -20.16
C SER A 66 -22.22 6.44 -21.40
N TYR A 67 -21.44 7.50 -21.24
CA TYR A 67 -20.66 8.11 -22.32
C TYR A 67 -19.28 8.54 -21.85
N THR A 68 -18.29 8.61 -22.73
CA THR A 68 -16.93 9.04 -22.40
C THR A 68 -16.71 10.55 -22.45
N SER A 69 -17.65 11.31 -23.02
CA SER A 69 -17.56 12.77 -23.09
C SER A 69 -18.92 13.44 -23.32
N PRO A 70 -19.04 14.77 -23.06
CA PRO A 70 -20.21 15.54 -23.45
C PRO A 70 -20.48 15.52 -24.97
N ALA A 71 -19.43 15.41 -25.79
CA ALA A 71 -19.57 15.30 -27.24
C ALA A 71 -20.13 13.93 -27.66
N ALA A 72 -19.74 12.87 -26.96
CA ALA A 72 -20.33 11.54 -27.13
C ALA A 72 -21.81 11.52 -26.70
N ILE A 73 -22.17 12.18 -25.58
CA ILE A 73 -23.57 12.40 -25.19
C ILE A 73 -24.35 13.09 -26.31
N ALA A 74 -23.83 14.22 -26.82
CA ALA A 74 -24.49 14.97 -27.88
C ALA A 74 -24.66 14.17 -29.19
N ALA A 75 -23.72 13.28 -29.49
CA ALA A 75 -23.81 12.38 -30.65
C ALA A 75 -24.80 11.23 -30.43
N GLY A 76 -24.89 10.67 -29.22
CA GLY A 76 -25.83 9.61 -28.86
C GLY A 76 -27.26 10.09 -28.62
N LEU A 77 -27.42 11.33 -28.14
CA LEU A 77 -28.69 11.97 -27.78
C LEU A 77 -28.85 13.33 -28.50
N PRO A 78 -28.95 13.34 -29.84
CA PRO A 78 -28.96 14.59 -30.61
C PRO A 78 -30.15 15.49 -30.26
N GLY A 79 -29.88 16.78 -30.11
CA GLY A 79 -30.89 17.81 -29.87
C GLY A 79 -31.37 17.94 -28.42
N GLN A 80 -30.73 17.23 -27.49
CA GLN A 80 -31.06 17.30 -26.06
C GLN A 80 -29.91 17.95 -25.28
N SER A 81 -30.22 18.96 -24.46
CA SER A 81 -29.31 19.42 -23.41
C SER A 81 -29.42 18.45 -22.24
N VAL A 82 -28.33 17.72 -21.96
CA VAL A 82 -28.31 16.64 -20.98
C VAL A 82 -27.38 17.02 -19.85
N SER A 83 -27.91 17.14 -18.63
CA SER A 83 -27.10 17.14 -17.41
C SER A 83 -26.55 15.73 -17.17
N TYR A 84 -25.37 15.62 -16.60
CA TYR A 84 -24.73 14.34 -16.33
C TYR A 84 -23.99 14.34 -15.00
N ARG A 85 -23.76 13.15 -14.45
CA ARG A 85 -22.83 12.91 -13.34
C ARG A 85 -21.62 12.14 -13.86
N VAL A 86 -20.45 12.36 -13.26
CA VAL A 86 -19.23 11.63 -13.59
C VAL A 86 -19.05 10.48 -12.61
N SER A 87 -18.65 9.31 -13.08
CA SER A 87 -18.40 8.12 -12.26
C SER A 87 -17.30 7.26 -12.88
N GLY A 88 -16.51 6.58 -12.05
CA GLY A 88 -15.55 5.58 -12.51
C GLY A 88 -16.20 4.22 -12.68
N LEU A 89 -15.60 3.35 -13.50
CA LEU A 89 -16.06 1.97 -13.68
C LEU A 89 -16.09 1.20 -12.34
N THR A 90 -15.12 1.47 -11.45
CA THR A 90 -15.07 0.96 -10.07
C THR A 90 -16.29 1.33 -9.23
N ASP A 91 -16.78 2.58 -9.34
CA ASP A 91 -17.97 3.02 -8.61
C ASP A 91 -19.22 2.32 -9.14
N LEU A 92 -19.33 2.19 -10.46
CA LEU A 92 -20.45 1.49 -11.08
C LEU A 92 -20.48 0.02 -10.65
N ALA A 93 -19.33 -0.65 -10.61
CA ALA A 93 -19.24 -2.04 -10.19
C ALA A 93 -19.60 -2.23 -8.70
N ALA A 94 -19.20 -1.29 -7.84
CA ALA A 94 -19.50 -1.34 -6.41
C ALA A 94 -21.01 -1.19 -6.14
N ASP A 95 -21.67 -0.26 -6.83
CA ASP A 95 -23.07 0.11 -6.58
C ASP A 95 -24.05 -0.46 -7.63
N TRP A 96 -23.61 -1.45 -8.42
CA TRP A 96 -24.38 -1.93 -9.57
C TRP A 96 -25.79 -2.42 -9.16
N PRO A 97 -26.86 -1.93 -9.82
CA PRO A 97 -28.21 -2.07 -9.29
C PRO A 97 -28.85 -3.45 -9.49
N ASP A 98 -28.45 -4.17 -10.55
CA ASP A 98 -29.10 -5.41 -10.99
C ASP A 98 -28.14 -6.20 -11.90
N ASP A 99 -27.89 -7.46 -11.56
CA ASP A 99 -26.96 -8.33 -12.30
C ASP A 99 -27.50 -8.75 -13.69
N GLU A 100 -28.80 -8.60 -13.96
CA GLU A 100 -29.40 -8.84 -15.29
C GLU A 100 -29.23 -7.64 -16.24
N TRP A 101 -28.79 -6.48 -15.74
CA TRP A 101 -28.63 -5.27 -16.54
C TRP A 101 -27.24 -5.20 -17.17
N MET A 102 -27.16 -4.61 -18.36
CA MET A 102 -25.89 -4.37 -19.05
C MET A 102 -25.45 -2.91 -18.95
N LEU A 103 -24.14 -2.65 -18.91
CA LEU A 103 -23.57 -1.33 -19.14
C LEU A 103 -23.43 -1.11 -20.65
N ALA A 104 -23.97 -0.02 -21.17
CA ALA A 104 -23.76 0.43 -22.55
C ALA A 104 -22.97 1.75 -22.53
N VAL A 105 -21.72 1.68 -22.97
CA VAL A 105 -20.85 2.85 -23.12
C VAL A 105 -20.87 3.30 -24.57
N ASP A 106 -21.12 4.58 -24.82
CA ASP A 106 -21.06 5.20 -26.15
C ASP A 106 -21.86 4.46 -27.22
N ALA A 107 -23.06 3.99 -26.84
CA ALA A 107 -23.89 3.16 -27.70
C ALA A 107 -24.14 3.82 -29.07
N GLY A 108 -23.76 3.12 -30.14
CA GLY A 108 -23.93 3.59 -31.52
C GLY A 108 -22.79 4.46 -32.06
N LEU A 109 -21.76 4.73 -31.26
CA LEU A 109 -20.51 5.37 -31.68
C LEU A 109 -19.45 4.31 -32.06
N PRO A 110 -18.38 4.69 -32.79
CA PRO A 110 -17.31 3.76 -33.18
C PRO A 110 -16.59 3.09 -32.01
N ILE A 111 -16.54 3.75 -30.84
CA ILE A 111 -15.95 3.23 -29.61
C ILE A 111 -16.98 2.57 -28.68
N GLY A 112 -18.21 2.34 -29.16
CA GLY A 112 -19.29 1.82 -28.35
C GLY A 112 -19.06 0.37 -27.90
N VAL A 113 -19.30 0.09 -26.62
CA VAL A 113 -19.17 -1.25 -26.03
C VAL A 113 -20.36 -1.56 -25.12
N ARG A 114 -20.69 -2.85 -25.00
CA ARG A 114 -21.59 -3.35 -23.97
C ARG A 114 -20.81 -4.28 -23.04
N LEU A 115 -21.06 -4.15 -21.74
CA LEU A 115 -20.49 -5.03 -20.72
C LEU A 115 -21.64 -5.61 -19.88
N THR A 116 -21.56 -6.89 -19.61
CA THR A 116 -22.39 -7.55 -18.59
C THR A 116 -21.98 -7.07 -17.18
N ALA A 117 -22.83 -7.31 -16.19
CA ALA A 117 -22.49 -7.03 -14.79
C ALA A 117 -21.22 -7.81 -14.35
N ASP A 118 -21.05 -9.05 -14.82
CA ASP A 118 -19.88 -9.89 -14.51
C ASP A 118 -18.59 -9.35 -15.13
N GLU A 119 -18.63 -8.95 -16.41
CA GLU A 119 -17.49 -8.30 -17.07
C GLU A 119 -17.13 -6.97 -16.39
N LEU A 120 -18.14 -6.15 -16.03
CA LEU A 120 -17.96 -4.91 -15.29
C LEU A 120 -17.23 -5.17 -13.96
N ARG A 121 -17.70 -6.15 -13.16
CA ARG A 121 -17.08 -6.50 -11.87
C ARG A 121 -15.67 -7.05 -12.06
N THR A 122 -15.46 -7.90 -13.05
CA THR A 122 -14.15 -8.49 -13.36
C THR A 122 -13.14 -7.40 -13.70
N LEU A 123 -13.51 -6.44 -14.55
CA LEU A 123 -12.67 -5.30 -14.91
C LEU A 123 -12.37 -4.39 -13.72
N ALA A 124 -13.35 -4.19 -12.83
CA ALA A 124 -13.21 -3.34 -11.65
C ALA A 124 -12.41 -3.98 -10.50
N THR A 125 -12.30 -5.32 -10.47
CA THR A 125 -11.80 -6.07 -9.30
C THR A 125 -10.44 -5.57 -8.78
N PRO A 126 -9.42 -5.34 -9.61
CA PRO A 126 -8.13 -4.85 -9.11
C PRO A 126 -8.24 -3.49 -8.40
N ALA A 127 -9.02 -2.56 -8.97
CA ALA A 127 -9.23 -1.24 -8.40
C ALA A 127 -10.08 -1.30 -7.11
N VAL A 128 -11.13 -2.14 -7.08
CA VAL A 128 -11.96 -2.35 -5.89
C VAL A 128 -11.13 -2.87 -4.72
N GLU A 129 -10.26 -3.86 -4.96
CA GLU A 129 -9.39 -4.41 -3.92
C GLU A 129 -8.33 -3.43 -3.44
N ALA A 130 -7.72 -2.67 -4.36
CA ALA A 130 -6.75 -1.62 -4.01
C ALA A 130 -7.39 -0.51 -3.16
N GLU A 131 -8.65 -0.16 -3.43
CA GLU A 131 -9.39 0.88 -2.72
C GLU A 131 -10.06 0.40 -1.42
N ARG A 132 -10.17 -0.91 -1.20
CA ARG A 132 -10.89 -1.50 -0.05
C ARG A 132 -10.45 -0.91 1.29
N PRO A 133 -9.14 -0.74 1.61
CA PRO A 133 -8.73 -0.16 2.89
C PRO A 133 -9.22 1.28 3.09
N VAL A 134 -9.12 2.11 2.04
CA VAL A 134 -9.57 3.52 2.07
C VAL A 134 -11.10 3.57 2.22
N ARG A 135 -11.82 2.77 1.45
CA ARG A 135 -13.29 2.67 1.48
C ARG A 135 -13.79 2.27 2.86
N GLU A 136 -13.23 1.20 3.44
CA GLU A 136 -13.62 0.75 4.78
C GLU A 136 -13.37 1.81 5.84
N ALA A 137 -12.24 2.53 5.77
CA ALA A 137 -11.92 3.59 6.71
C ALA A 137 -12.89 4.77 6.61
N ILE A 138 -13.25 5.19 5.40
CA ILE A 138 -14.24 6.25 5.16
C ILE A 138 -15.62 5.83 5.69
N LEU A 139 -16.06 4.60 5.38
CA LEU A 139 -17.36 4.08 5.83
C LEU A 139 -17.45 3.99 7.36
N ARG A 140 -16.36 3.59 8.03
CA ARG A 140 -16.28 3.54 9.50
C ARG A 140 -16.03 4.91 10.13
N GLN A 141 -15.77 5.94 9.34
CA GLN A 141 -15.31 7.26 9.80
C GLN A 141 -14.13 7.15 10.76
N ASP A 142 -13.17 6.28 10.43
CA ASP A 142 -11.97 6.03 11.23
C ASP A 142 -10.76 6.75 10.61
N PRO A 143 -10.34 7.91 11.17
CA PRO A 143 -9.23 8.68 10.64
C PRO A 143 -7.89 7.94 10.74
N ASN A 144 -7.71 7.07 11.73
CA ASN A 144 -6.47 6.31 11.93
C ASN A 144 -6.36 5.20 10.88
N ALA A 145 -7.45 4.48 10.64
CA ALA A 145 -7.50 3.48 9.56
C ALA A 145 -7.32 4.13 8.18
N LEU A 146 -7.90 5.32 7.98
CA LEU A 146 -7.73 6.08 6.73
C LEU A 146 -6.27 6.46 6.55
N MET A 147 -5.63 7.00 7.58
CA MET A 147 -4.22 7.37 7.53
C MET A 147 -3.32 6.16 7.26
N ALA A 148 -3.56 5.03 7.93
CA ALA A 148 -2.82 3.80 7.69
C ALA A 148 -3.03 3.24 6.27
N ALA A 149 -4.19 3.46 5.67
CA ALA A 149 -4.43 3.13 4.26
C ALA A 149 -3.62 4.04 3.33
N LEU A 150 -3.63 5.36 3.57
CA LEU A 150 -2.88 6.33 2.78
C LEU A 150 -1.36 6.15 2.90
N LEU A 151 -0.85 5.72 4.05
CA LEU A 151 0.57 5.44 4.23
C LEU A 151 1.11 4.35 3.30
N ARG A 152 0.25 3.40 2.92
CA ARG A 152 0.58 2.26 2.04
C ARG A 152 0.27 2.51 0.57
N ALA A 153 -0.47 3.58 0.26
CA ALA A 153 -0.85 3.93 -1.09
C ALA A 153 0.14 4.90 -1.71
N GLU A 154 0.38 4.75 -3.01
CA GLU A 154 0.93 5.85 -3.80
C GLU A 154 -0.15 6.90 -4.00
N LEU A 155 0.22 8.16 -3.80
CA LEU A 155 -0.67 9.30 -3.91
C LEU A 155 -0.38 10.05 -5.20
N VAL A 156 -1.43 10.55 -5.83
CA VAL A 156 -1.37 11.29 -7.08
C VAL A 156 -1.78 12.73 -6.80
N LEU A 157 -0.87 13.65 -7.09
CA LEU A 157 -1.11 15.09 -6.95
C LEU A 157 -1.28 15.72 -8.33
N PRO A 158 -2.38 16.46 -8.56
CA PRO A 158 -2.51 17.31 -9.74
C PRO A 158 -1.52 18.49 -9.68
N LEU A 159 -0.90 18.80 -10.81
CA LEU A 159 0.00 19.94 -10.96
C LEU A 159 -0.75 21.15 -11.51
N ARG A 160 -0.56 22.34 -10.92
CA ARG A 160 -1.26 23.54 -11.38
C ARG A 160 -1.01 23.78 -12.88
N PRO A 161 -2.07 23.93 -13.72
CA PRO A 161 -1.91 24.28 -15.12
C PRO A 161 -1.06 25.55 -15.29
N ASP A 162 -0.23 25.58 -16.32
CA ASP A 162 0.69 26.70 -16.62
C ASP A 162 1.74 26.99 -15.52
N GLY A 163 1.94 26.08 -14.58
CA GLY A 163 3.00 26.14 -13.57
C GLY A 163 4.38 25.72 -14.09
N PRO A 164 5.45 25.89 -13.29
CA PRO A 164 6.76 25.32 -13.61
C PRO A 164 6.67 23.81 -13.85
N ALA A 165 7.47 23.29 -14.77
CA ALA A 165 7.48 21.86 -15.11
C ALA A 165 8.17 20.97 -14.05
N THR A 166 8.48 21.52 -12.88
CA THR A 166 9.11 20.79 -11.78
C THR A 166 8.15 19.75 -11.23
N ARG A 167 8.67 18.55 -10.99
CA ARG A 167 7.96 17.45 -10.33
C ARG A 167 8.57 17.12 -8.97
N ASP A 168 9.51 17.93 -8.52
CA ASP A 168 10.19 17.77 -7.24
C ASP A 168 9.47 18.60 -6.19
N LEU A 169 8.88 17.94 -5.19
CA LEU A 169 8.16 18.61 -4.10
C LEU A 169 9.08 19.46 -3.21
N SER A 170 10.40 19.24 -3.26
CA SER A 170 11.38 20.05 -2.54
C SER A 170 11.66 21.41 -3.19
N ASP A 171 11.23 21.58 -4.45
CA ASP A 171 11.35 22.83 -5.17
C ASP A 171 10.40 23.90 -4.57
N PRO A 172 10.92 25.05 -4.09
CA PRO A 172 10.05 26.11 -3.56
C PRO A 172 9.11 26.71 -4.61
N GLU A 173 9.38 26.51 -5.91
CA GLU A 173 8.49 26.91 -7.01
C GLU A 173 7.51 25.81 -7.43
N PHE A 174 7.42 24.70 -6.67
CA PHE A 174 6.53 23.59 -6.99
C PHE A 174 5.07 24.06 -7.17
N PRO A 175 4.41 23.70 -8.29
CA PRO A 175 3.09 24.22 -8.66
C PRO A 175 1.95 23.52 -7.92
N TRP A 176 1.87 23.71 -6.60
CA TRP A 176 0.77 23.19 -5.80
C TRP A 176 -0.58 23.61 -6.40
N TRP A 177 -1.39 22.62 -6.78
CA TRP A 177 -2.76 22.86 -7.20
C TRP A 177 -3.67 22.87 -5.97
N SER A 178 -4.41 23.96 -5.77
CA SER A 178 -5.21 24.14 -4.56
C SER A 178 -6.62 24.64 -4.88
N LEU A 179 -7.57 24.19 -4.06
CA LEU A 179 -8.99 24.50 -4.20
C LEU A 179 -9.48 25.16 -2.91
N PRO A 180 -9.93 26.43 -2.94
CA PRO A 180 -10.62 27.01 -1.80
C PRO A 180 -11.99 26.34 -1.61
N ASP A 181 -12.34 26.01 -0.36
CA ASP A 181 -13.70 25.62 0.00
C ASP A 181 -14.64 26.84 0.05
N GLU A 182 -15.94 26.62 0.26
CA GLU A 182 -16.95 27.70 0.36
C GLU A 182 -16.66 28.69 1.49
N GLN A 183 -15.89 28.28 2.50
CA GLN A 183 -15.48 29.09 3.64
C GLN A 183 -14.10 29.75 3.43
N GLY A 184 -13.49 29.57 2.26
CA GLY A 184 -12.19 30.13 1.88
C GLY A 184 -10.98 29.37 2.44
N ARG A 185 -11.16 28.20 3.06
CA ARG A 185 -10.04 27.34 3.47
C ARG A 185 -9.45 26.64 2.26
N ILE A 186 -8.14 26.66 2.16
CA ILE A 186 -7.44 26.06 1.04
C ILE A 186 -7.34 24.54 1.25
N GLY A 187 -7.85 23.78 0.30
CA GLY A 187 -7.67 22.34 0.21
C GLY A 187 -6.63 21.98 -0.85
N LEU A 188 -5.80 20.99 -0.53
CA LEU A 188 -4.94 20.30 -1.49
C LEU A 188 -5.63 19.00 -1.93
N PRO A 189 -6.06 18.89 -3.19
CA PRO A 189 -6.59 17.66 -3.75
C PRO A 189 -5.51 16.60 -3.87
N VAL A 190 -5.79 15.41 -3.35
CA VAL A 190 -4.91 14.25 -3.36
C VAL A 190 -5.72 13.05 -3.82
N PHE A 191 -5.21 12.30 -4.78
CA PHE A 191 -5.89 11.13 -5.33
C PHE A 191 -5.14 9.85 -4.99
N THR A 192 -5.89 8.77 -4.82
CA THR A 192 -5.34 7.42 -4.55
C THR A 192 -4.97 6.66 -5.83
N SER A 193 -5.34 7.19 -6.99
CA SER A 193 -4.97 6.67 -8.30
C SER A 193 -5.17 7.72 -9.39
N GLU A 194 -4.51 7.53 -10.53
CA GLU A 194 -4.71 8.38 -11.69
C GLU A 194 -6.15 8.29 -12.22
N ALA A 195 -6.78 7.12 -12.13
CA ALA A 195 -8.19 6.95 -12.50
C ALA A 195 -9.12 7.86 -11.68
N ARG A 196 -8.86 8.01 -10.37
CA ARG A 196 -9.61 8.93 -9.51
C ARG A 196 -9.35 10.40 -9.86
N LEU A 197 -8.12 10.75 -10.20
CA LEU A 197 -7.78 12.09 -10.68
C LEU A 197 -8.52 12.41 -11.99
N ARG A 198 -8.50 11.49 -12.96
CA ARG A 198 -9.20 11.66 -14.25
C ARG A 198 -10.72 11.71 -14.08
N GLN A 199 -11.28 10.96 -13.13
CA GLN A 199 -12.70 11.06 -12.79
C GLN A 199 -13.08 12.46 -12.32
N ALA A 200 -12.26 13.08 -11.47
CA ALA A 200 -12.58 14.39 -10.90
C ALA A 200 -12.22 15.55 -11.85
N LEU A 201 -11.06 15.49 -12.51
CA LEU A 201 -10.46 16.62 -13.22
C LEU A 201 -10.30 16.41 -14.72
N GLY A 202 -10.53 15.20 -15.22
CA GLY A 202 -10.21 14.84 -16.60
C GLY A 202 -8.71 14.72 -16.83
N ASP A 203 -8.27 15.04 -18.05
CA ASP A 203 -6.86 15.01 -18.44
C ASP A 203 -6.13 16.17 -17.74
N HIS A 204 -5.16 15.84 -16.89
CA HIS A 204 -4.49 16.81 -16.04
C HIS A 204 -3.09 16.31 -15.69
N ASP A 205 -2.11 17.22 -15.72
CA ASP A 205 -0.73 16.90 -15.33
C ASP A 205 -0.67 16.47 -13.87
N LEU A 206 0.16 15.47 -13.59
CA LEU A 206 0.25 14.84 -12.28
C LEU A 206 1.69 14.54 -11.87
N VAL A 207 1.85 14.31 -10.57
CA VAL A 207 3.02 13.67 -9.98
C VAL A 207 2.56 12.59 -9.01
N VAL A 208 3.26 11.45 -9.03
CA VAL A 208 3.06 10.37 -8.07
C VAL A 208 4.05 10.56 -6.94
N VAL A 209 3.55 10.53 -5.70
CA VAL A 209 4.35 10.75 -4.49
C VAL A 209 3.98 9.72 -3.44
N SER A 210 4.93 9.42 -2.56
CA SER A 210 4.60 8.68 -1.34
C SER A 210 3.94 9.60 -0.31
N SER A 211 3.18 8.99 0.60
CA SER A 211 2.65 9.67 1.79
C SER A 211 3.73 10.39 2.59
N LEU A 212 4.92 9.79 2.72
CA LEU A 212 6.09 10.40 3.37
C LEU A 212 6.53 11.70 2.68
N GLN A 213 6.76 11.66 1.36
CA GLN A 213 7.16 12.85 0.59
C GLN A 213 6.13 13.98 0.72
N LEU A 214 4.84 13.66 0.62
CA LEU A 214 3.78 14.64 0.78
C LEU A 214 3.77 15.26 2.20
N THR A 215 3.97 14.46 3.24
CA THR A 215 4.00 14.97 4.62
C THR A 215 5.23 15.82 4.90
N GLU A 216 6.40 15.45 4.36
CA GLU A 216 7.66 16.20 4.54
C GLU A 216 7.62 17.57 3.87
N HIS A 217 7.00 17.66 2.70
CA HIS A 217 6.89 18.89 1.90
C HIS A 217 5.53 19.57 2.01
N TRP A 218 4.75 19.25 3.04
CA TRP A 218 3.41 19.81 3.21
C TRP A 218 3.44 21.35 3.20
N PRO A 219 2.70 22.02 2.28
CA PRO A 219 2.95 23.42 1.96
C PRO A 219 2.61 24.37 3.12
N GLU A 220 1.44 24.19 3.73
CA GLU A 220 0.95 25.09 4.77
C GLU A 220 0.05 24.34 5.75
N LEU A 221 0.21 24.62 7.04
CA LEU A 221 -0.50 23.90 8.12
C LEU A 221 -2.01 24.20 8.16
N SER A 222 -2.40 25.37 7.64
CA SER A 222 -3.80 25.79 7.54
C SER A 222 -4.54 25.09 6.40
N TRP A 223 -3.83 24.37 5.53
CA TRP A 223 -4.43 23.68 4.40
C TRP A 223 -4.98 22.33 4.82
N GLN A 224 -6.06 21.92 4.18
CA GLN A 224 -6.66 20.59 4.37
C GLN A 224 -6.27 19.66 3.22
N LEU A 225 -6.11 18.38 3.52
CA LEU A 225 -5.98 17.35 2.49
C LEU A 225 -7.39 16.94 2.05
N LEU A 226 -7.71 17.14 0.77
CA LEU A 226 -8.93 16.68 0.15
C LEU A 226 -8.64 15.38 -0.59
N LEU A 227 -9.00 14.24 -0.01
CA LEU A 227 -8.79 12.92 -0.58
C LEU A 227 -9.88 12.63 -1.61
N ASN A 228 -9.50 12.27 -2.83
CA ASN A 228 -10.36 11.94 -3.96
C ASN A 228 -11.62 12.85 -4.06
N PRO A 229 -11.48 14.20 -4.06
CA PRO A 229 -12.63 15.10 -4.11
C PRO A 229 -13.47 14.85 -5.37
N GLU A 230 -14.76 15.18 -5.30
CA GLU A 230 -15.75 14.92 -6.39
C GLU A 230 -15.95 13.44 -6.74
N THR A 231 -15.52 12.51 -5.87
CA THR A 231 -15.74 11.06 -6.04
C THR A 231 -16.51 10.44 -4.87
N SER A 232 -16.91 9.17 -5.02
CA SER A 232 -17.57 8.39 -3.95
C SER A 232 -16.67 8.14 -2.73
N LEU A 233 -15.34 8.24 -2.90
CA LEU A 233 -14.33 8.04 -1.86
C LEU A 233 -13.75 9.37 -1.37
N ALA A 234 -14.56 10.43 -1.41
CA ALA A 234 -14.15 11.73 -0.91
C ALA A 234 -14.00 11.73 0.63
N ALA A 235 -12.88 12.26 1.12
CA ALA A 235 -12.68 12.54 2.54
C ALA A 235 -11.85 13.81 2.71
N ALA A 236 -12.02 14.51 3.83
CA ALA A 236 -11.21 15.67 4.17
C ALA A 236 -10.43 15.37 5.46
N LEU A 237 -9.11 15.59 5.42
CA LEU A 237 -8.24 15.50 6.58
C LEU A 237 -7.71 16.91 6.91
N PRO A 238 -7.86 17.37 8.16
CA PRO A 238 -7.33 18.67 8.56
C PRO A 238 -5.79 18.65 8.55
N GLY A 239 -5.16 19.79 8.28
CA GLY A 239 -3.70 19.91 8.18
C GLY A 239 -2.97 19.47 9.46
N GLU A 240 -3.62 19.59 10.62
CA GLU A 240 -3.13 19.10 11.91
C GLU A 240 -2.96 17.57 11.95
N ALA A 241 -3.82 16.82 11.25
CA ALA A 241 -3.70 15.37 11.14
C ALA A 241 -2.48 14.98 10.27
N VAL A 242 -2.20 15.76 9.21
CA VAL A 242 -1.00 15.59 8.39
C VAL A 242 0.27 15.93 9.17
N GLN A 243 0.22 16.96 10.02
CA GLN A 243 1.34 17.29 10.92
C GLN A 243 1.62 16.21 11.95
N THR A 244 0.57 15.69 12.60
CA THR A 244 0.73 14.61 13.58
C THR A 244 1.45 13.42 12.95
N LEU A 245 1.16 13.13 11.67
CA LEU A 245 1.86 12.11 10.92
C LEU A 245 3.32 12.49 10.63
N ARG A 246 3.59 13.72 10.19
CA ARG A 246 4.96 14.20 9.94
C ARG A 246 5.81 14.13 11.21
N ASP A 247 5.25 14.50 12.36
CA ASP A 247 5.95 14.49 13.64
C ASP A 247 6.25 13.04 14.06
N TRP A 248 5.27 12.14 13.94
CA TRP A 248 5.47 10.70 14.18
C TRP A 248 6.49 10.06 13.23
N LEU A 249 6.43 10.36 11.92
CA LEU A 249 7.43 9.91 10.93
C LEU A 249 8.81 10.51 11.22
N GLY A 250 8.84 11.76 11.69
CA GLY A 250 10.04 12.46 12.14
C GLY A 250 10.67 11.77 13.34
N GLU A 251 9.88 11.41 14.36
CA GLU A 251 10.32 10.65 15.52
C GLU A 251 10.87 9.28 15.10
N LEU A 252 10.16 8.54 14.24
CA LEU A 252 10.66 7.26 13.72
C LEU A 252 11.98 7.44 12.95
N ARG A 253 12.07 8.46 12.09
CA ARG A 253 13.30 8.76 11.34
C ARG A 253 14.43 9.17 12.27
N GLN A 254 14.17 9.95 13.32
CA GLN A 254 15.16 10.30 14.33
C GLN A 254 15.63 9.05 15.07
N VAL A 255 14.73 8.18 15.52
CA VAL A 255 15.12 6.91 16.15
C VAL A 255 16.02 6.06 15.23
N VAL A 256 15.68 5.98 13.93
CA VAL A 256 16.49 5.26 12.92
C VAL A 256 17.81 5.98 12.64
N THR A 257 17.82 7.31 12.59
CA THR A 257 19.01 8.13 12.29
C THR A 257 19.95 8.19 13.47
N GLU A 258 19.45 8.36 14.69
CA GLU A 258 20.21 8.26 15.94
C GLU A 258 20.84 6.87 16.07
N ALA A 259 20.11 5.81 15.73
CA ALA A 259 20.67 4.46 15.65
C ALA A 259 21.80 4.38 14.60
N ALA A 260 21.62 4.97 13.42
CA ALA A 260 22.62 5.00 12.35
C ALA A 260 23.85 5.89 12.67
N GLU A 261 23.66 7.02 13.34
CA GLU A 261 24.70 7.95 13.77
C GLU A 261 25.46 7.43 14.99
N GLN A 262 24.78 6.70 15.88
CA GLN A 262 25.43 5.95 16.95
C GLN A 262 26.31 4.85 16.37
N GLU A 263 25.86 4.17 15.31
CA GLU A 263 26.65 3.22 14.53
C GLU A 263 27.85 3.89 13.81
N ASN A 264 27.66 5.08 13.20
CA ASN A 264 28.78 5.80 12.57
C ASN A 264 29.79 6.34 13.58
N ARG A 265 29.35 6.85 14.75
CA ARG A 265 30.24 7.25 15.84
C ARG A 265 31.05 6.08 16.38
N ARG A 266 30.48 4.87 16.41
CA ARG A 266 31.21 3.63 16.75
C ARG A 266 32.29 3.34 15.71
N ARG A 267 32.01 3.51 14.42
CA ARG A 267 32.99 3.31 13.33
C ARG A 267 34.12 4.33 13.36
N GLU A 268 33.84 5.61 13.59
CA GLU A 268 34.89 6.63 13.69
C GLU A 268 35.78 6.43 14.92
N THR A 269 35.19 6.01 16.04
CA THR A 269 35.93 5.63 17.25
C THR A 269 36.79 4.37 17.02
N ALA A 270 36.29 3.41 16.22
CA ALA A 270 37.02 2.20 15.85
C ALA A 270 38.09 2.44 14.77
N ALA A 271 37.91 3.42 13.87
CA ALA A 271 38.88 3.79 12.84
C ALA A 271 40.09 4.57 13.40
N TYR A 272 39.93 5.21 14.57
CA TYR A 272 41.04 5.81 15.32
C TYR A 272 41.89 4.76 16.06
N ALA A 273 41.45 3.49 16.13
CA ALA A 273 42.28 2.38 16.61
C ALA A 273 43.15 1.88 15.45
N GLU A 274 44.47 2.05 15.56
CA GLU A 274 45.45 1.73 14.50
C GLU A 274 45.29 0.31 13.89
N PRO A 275 45.36 0.17 12.56
CA PRO A 275 45.18 -1.10 11.88
C PRO A 275 46.51 -1.87 11.85
N ALA A 276 46.83 -2.57 12.93
CA ALA A 276 47.93 -3.53 12.92
C ALA A 276 47.61 -4.74 13.81
N THR A 277 46.87 -5.70 13.26
CA THR A 277 47.07 -7.16 13.40
C THR A 277 45.91 -7.92 12.74
N VAL A 278 45.88 -7.92 11.41
CA VAL A 278 45.09 -8.91 10.66
C VAL A 278 45.84 -10.24 10.76
N GLY A 279 45.39 -11.10 11.68
CA GLY A 279 45.77 -12.51 11.76
C GLY A 279 44.60 -13.38 11.27
N VAL A 280 44.91 -14.28 10.33
CA VAL A 280 44.01 -15.30 9.74
C VAL A 280 43.12 -15.96 10.81
N PRO A 281 41.82 -16.23 10.55
CA PRO A 281 40.95 -16.88 11.52
C PRO A 281 41.43 -18.30 11.80
N VAL A 282 41.93 -18.53 13.01
CA VAL A 282 42.13 -19.87 13.58
C VAL A 282 40.77 -20.34 14.11
N PRO A 283 40.29 -21.55 13.79
CA PRO A 283 39.09 -22.09 14.41
C PRO A 283 39.36 -22.26 15.91
N ARG A 284 38.72 -21.45 16.75
CA ARG A 284 38.79 -21.59 18.21
C ARG A 284 37.61 -22.41 18.69
N SER A 285 37.92 -23.45 19.45
CA SER A 285 36.95 -24.21 20.24
C SER A 285 36.17 -23.28 21.17
N ALA A 286 34.85 -23.48 21.22
CA ALA A 286 33.94 -22.80 22.13
C ALA A 286 34.42 -22.95 23.59
N PRO A 287 34.30 -21.91 24.43
CA PRO A 287 34.57 -22.03 25.86
C PRO A 287 33.64 -23.06 26.52
N GLN A 288 34.20 -23.86 27.43
CA GLN A 288 33.48 -24.89 28.17
C GLN A 288 32.32 -24.32 28.98
N ALA A 289 31.19 -25.01 28.88
CA ALA A 289 29.89 -24.76 29.49
C ALA A 289 29.96 -24.32 30.96
N THR A 290 29.44 -23.13 31.27
CA THR A 290 28.53 -23.02 32.41
C THR A 290 27.34 -23.91 32.10
N ALA A 291 26.92 -24.77 33.03
CA ALA A 291 25.80 -25.70 32.84
C ALA A 291 24.60 -24.94 32.27
N ASP A 292 24.40 -25.06 30.96
CA ASP A 292 23.27 -24.48 30.27
C ASP A 292 22.08 -25.36 30.66
N GLU A 293 21.16 -24.81 31.45
CA GLU A 293 19.90 -25.48 31.70
C GLU A 293 19.24 -25.66 30.33
N GLY A 294 19.17 -26.90 29.87
CA GLY A 294 18.54 -27.26 28.60
C GLY A 294 17.09 -26.76 28.53
N PRO A 295 16.44 -26.90 27.37
CA PRO A 295 15.08 -26.40 27.19
C PRO A 295 14.16 -26.96 28.28
N ASP A 296 13.26 -26.09 28.76
CA ASP A 296 12.37 -26.43 29.85
C ASP A 296 11.54 -27.69 29.48
N PRO A 297 11.60 -28.78 30.27
CA PRO A 297 10.94 -30.04 29.91
C PRO A 297 9.40 -29.94 29.98
N GLU A 298 8.85 -28.89 30.59
CA GLU A 298 7.41 -28.69 30.70
C GLU A 298 6.81 -27.87 29.54
N VAL A 299 7.63 -27.28 28.65
CA VAL A 299 7.16 -26.52 27.48
C VAL A 299 7.27 -27.33 26.17
N PRO A 300 6.39 -27.09 25.19
CA PRO A 300 6.50 -27.72 23.87
C PRO A 300 7.82 -27.33 23.19
N LEU A 301 8.46 -28.31 22.54
CA LEU A 301 9.66 -28.08 21.75
C LEU A 301 9.34 -27.16 20.57
N LEU A 302 9.88 -25.94 20.62
CA LEU A 302 9.91 -25.01 19.49
C LEU A 302 11.35 -24.80 19.04
N LEU A 303 11.54 -24.57 17.76
CA LEU A 303 12.80 -24.11 17.20
C LEU A 303 12.80 -22.59 17.15
N GLN A 304 13.97 -22.00 17.32
CA GLN A 304 14.18 -20.57 17.38
C GLN A 304 15.37 -20.15 16.50
N LEU A 305 15.25 -18.99 15.86
CA LEU A 305 16.33 -18.35 15.09
C LEU A 305 16.28 -16.83 15.29
N ALA A 306 17.44 -16.22 15.56
CA ALA A 306 17.56 -14.77 15.72
C ALA A 306 17.71 -14.06 14.37
N ILE A 307 16.91 -13.02 14.14
CA ILE A 307 16.95 -12.20 12.95
C ILE A 307 17.76 -10.93 13.24
N PRO A 308 18.81 -10.63 12.45
CA PRO A 308 19.48 -9.33 12.49
C PRO A 308 18.51 -8.16 12.30
N HIS A 309 18.64 -7.10 13.10
CA HIS A 309 17.69 -5.97 13.11
C HIS A 309 17.42 -5.37 11.73
N ARG A 310 18.46 -5.29 10.88
CA ARG A 310 18.36 -4.80 9.50
C ARG A 310 17.37 -5.57 8.60
N TYR A 311 17.02 -6.81 8.94
CA TYR A 311 16.13 -7.64 8.12
C TYR A 311 14.69 -7.65 8.63
N LEU A 312 14.42 -7.15 9.84
CA LEU A 312 13.07 -7.15 10.41
C LEU A 312 12.02 -6.48 9.50
N PRO A 313 12.29 -5.31 8.88
CA PRO A 313 11.33 -4.69 7.96
C PRO A 313 10.95 -5.59 6.79
N SER A 314 11.92 -6.33 6.22
CA SER A 314 11.63 -7.24 5.09
C SER A 314 10.67 -8.36 5.45
N TYR A 315 10.64 -8.84 6.70
CA TYR A 315 9.63 -9.81 7.12
C TYR A 315 8.25 -9.14 7.26
N LEU A 316 8.18 -8.00 7.95
CA LEU A 316 6.89 -7.35 8.26
C LEU A 316 6.23 -6.68 7.04
N ASP A 317 7.02 -6.04 6.18
CA ASP A 317 6.53 -5.20 5.08
C ASP A 317 6.48 -5.97 3.75
N ASP A 318 7.51 -6.78 3.45
CA ASP A 318 7.67 -7.44 2.14
C ASP A 318 7.20 -8.90 2.12
N GLY A 319 6.72 -9.43 3.26
CA GLY A 319 6.28 -10.83 3.35
C GLY A 319 7.41 -11.85 3.16
N TYR A 320 8.66 -11.47 3.48
CA TYR A 320 9.83 -12.30 3.24
C TYR A 320 9.71 -13.67 3.95
N ASP A 321 9.93 -14.75 3.19
CA ASP A 321 9.64 -16.13 3.60
C ASP A 321 10.90 -16.98 3.81
N ARG A 322 12.09 -16.37 3.87
CA ARG A 322 13.36 -17.09 4.02
C ARG A 322 14.16 -16.58 5.20
N ALA A 323 14.67 -17.50 6.00
CA ALA A 323 15.53 -17.19 7.12
C ALA A 323 16.87 -17.93 7.00
N ALA A 324 17.95 -17.28 7.42
CA ALA A 324 19.27 -17.90 7.52
C ALA A 324 19.94 -17.50 8.83
N GLY A 325 20.46 -18.48 9.57
CA GLY A 325 21.02 -18.22 10.90
C GLY A 325 21.20 -19.49 11.73
N LEU A 326 21.55 -19.30 13.00
CA LEU A 326 21.72 -20.39 13.96
C LEU A 326 20.37 -20.85 14.50
N VAL A 327 19.86 -21.97 13.96
CA VAL A 327 18.66 -22.64 14.46
C VAL A 327 19.02 -23.41 15.74
N HIS A 328 18.21 -23.23 16.79
CA HIS A 328 18.38 -23.86 18.10
C HIS A 328 17.02 -24.12 18.76
N ALA A 329 16.97 -24.96 19.79
CA ALA A 329 15.76 -25.17 20.58
C ALA A 329 15.44 -23.91 21.41
N TRP A 330 14.17 -23.55 21.50
CA TRP A 330 13.69 -22.52 22.43
C TRP A 330 13.71 -23.04 23.86
N HIS A 331 14.22 -22.25 24.80
CA HIS A 331 14.40 -22.69 26.19
C HIS A 331 13.18 -22.43 27.10
N GLY A 332 12.16 -21.73 26.62
CA GLY A 332 10.97 -21.37 27.40
C GLY A 332 10.91 -19.88 27.77
N PRO A 333 9.75 -19.42 28.27
CA PRO A 333 9.49 -18.00 28.51
C PRO A 333 10.39 -17.42 29.60
N GLY A 334 10.90 -16.21 29.40
CA GLY A 334 11.74 -15.48 30.37
C GLY A 334 13.15 -16.05 30.59
N ARG A 335 13.54 -17.13 29.90
CA ARG A 335 14.89 -17.71 29.98
C ARG A 335 15.89 -17.02 29.05
N ASP A 336 15.41 -16.44 27.95
CA ASP A 336 16.23 -15.74 26.96
C ASP A 336 16.10 -14.22 27.07
N THR A 337 17.24 -13.54 27.00
CA THR A 337 17.38 -12.11 26.73
C THR A 337 18.36 -11.95 25.55
N PRO A 338 18.39 -10.82 24.83
CA PRO A 338 19.30 -10.62 23.68
C PRO A 338 20.75 -11.01 24.02
N VAL A 339 21.32 -10.45 25.09
CA VAL A 339 22.70 -10.73 25.49
C VAL A 339 22.96 -12.21 25.86
N ARG A 340 22.01 -12.88 26.52
CA ARG A 340 22.13 -14.30 26.88
C ARG A 340 22.08 -15.17 25.64
N LEU A 341 21.14 -14.87 24.74
CA LEU A 341 20.97 -15.56 23.47
C LEU A 341 22.24 -15.45 22.63
N TYR A 342 22.79 -14.24 22.48
CA TYR A 342 23.97 -14.03 21.64
C TYR A 342 25.22 -14.70 22.20
N ARG A 343 25.46 -14.61 23.51
CA ARG A 343 26.59 -15.28 24.16
C ARG A 343 26.51 -16.79 24.01
N ARG A 344 25.33 -17.37 24.21
CA ARG A 344 25.10 -18.82 24.07
C ARG A 344 25.33 -19.30 22.63
N LEU A 345 24.85 -18.52 21.66
CA LEU A 345 24.98 -18.85 20.25
C LEU A 345 26.32 -18.46 19.63
N GLY A 346 27.22 -17.80 20.39
CA GLY A 346 28.48 -17.29 19.85
C GLY A 346 28.30 -16.21 18.78
N LEU A 347 27.17 -15.49 18.81
CA LEU A 347 26.82 -14.43 17.87
C LEU A 347 27.51 -13.10 18.21
N LEU A 348 28.43 -13.08 19.17
CA LEU A 348 29.18 -11.89 19.56
C LEU A 348 30.60 -12.02 19.04
N GLY A 349 30.96 -11.16 18.11
CA GLY A 349 32.27 -11.20 17.46
C GLY A 349 32.43 -10.10 16.41
N THR A 350 33.66 -9.88 15.98
CA THR A 350 33.99 -8.85 14.99
C THR A 350 33.27 -9.14 13.67
N GLY A 351 32.40 -8.22 13.23
CA GLY A 351 31.57 -8.36 12.02
C GLY A 351 30.22 -9.04 12.22
N SER A 352 29.85 -9.40 13.45
CA SER A 352 28.50 -9.87 13.77
C SER A 352 27.47 -8.73 13.69
N PRO A 353 26.23 -8.99 13.25
CA PRO A 353 25.16 -8.00 13.29
C PRO A 353 24.47 -7.88 14.66
N PHE A 354 24.94 -8.60 15.69
CA PHE A 354 24.36 -8.63 17.05
C PHE A 354 25.36 -8.08 18.06
N GLU A 355 24.88 -7.29 19.03
CA GLU A 355 25.71 -6.65 20.06
C GLU A 355 25.23 -6.96 21.47
N GLU A 356 26.14 -6.98 22.45
CA GLU A 356 25.76 -7.19 23.86
C GLU A 356 24.85 -6.09 24.42
N SER A 357 24.85 -4.90 23.81
CA SER A 357 24.03 -3.75 24.19
C SER A 357 22.67 -3.69 23.51
N ASP A 358 22.29 -4.69 22.70
CA ASP A 358 20.97 -4.69 22.05
C ASP A 358 19.86 -4.74 23.10
N GLU A 359 19.00 -3.72 23.08
CA GLU A 359 17.87 -3.62 24.01
C GLU A 359 16.72 -4.58 23.64
N TRP A 360 16.70 -5.07 22.40
CA TRP A 360 15.75 -6.05 21.92
C TRP A 360 16.34 -6.86 20.76
N VAL A 361 15.74 -8.01 20.44
CA VAL A 361 16.05 -8.80 19.23
C VAL A 361 14.81 -9.50 18.69
N ALA A 362 14.68 -9.52 17.36
CA ALA A 362 13.65 -10.29 16.69
C ALA A 362 14.04 -11.78 16.57
N VAL A 363 13.13 -12.69 16.91
CA VAL A 363 13.32 -14.14 16.76
C VAL A 363 12.15 -14.79 16.06
N LEU A 364 12.42 -15.78 15.20
CA LEU A 364 11.41 -16.65 14.62
C LEU A 364 11.24 -17.89 15.48
N ARG A 365 10.01 -18.36 15.66
CA ARG A 365 9.66 -19.56 16.41
C ARG A 365 8.66 -20.44 15.67
N TRP A 366 8.97 -21.74 15.58
CA TRP A 366 8.09 -22.70 14.92
C TRP A 366 8.22 -24.11 15.53
N PRO A 367 7.18 -24.94 15.48
CA PRO A 367 7.29 -26.33 15.88
C PRO A 367 8.10 -27.14 14.85
N PRO A 368 8.86 -28.18 15.26
CA PRO A 368 9.51 -29.07 14.32
C PRO A 368 8.46 -29.82 13.48
N GLY A 369 8.67 -29.86 12.16
CA GLY A 369 7.84 -30.62 11.23
C GLY A 369 8.35 -32.05 11.00
N GLU A 370 7.63 -32.84 10.21
CA GLU A 370 8.03 -34.22 9.88
C GLU A 370 9.38 -34.32 9.17
N THR A 371 9.79 -33.27 8.46
CA THR A 371 11.07 -33.19 7.75
C THR A 371 12.17 -32.51 8.57
N THR A 372 11.88 -32.07 9.79
CA THR A 372 12.86 -31.42 10.66
C THR A 372 13.76 -32.48 11.31
N PRO A 373 15.09 -32.40 11.15
CA PRO A 373 16.00 -33.36 11.78
C PRO A 373 15.83 -33.37 13.31
N GLU A 374 15.71 -34.55 13.92
CA GLU A 374 15.59 -34.69 15.39
C GLU A 374 16.73 -34.00 16.16
N GLU A 375 17.89 -33.86 15.52
CA GLU A 375 19.08 -33.19 16.03
C GLU A 375 18.89 -31.69 16.29
N TRP A 376 17.96 -31.00 15.60
CA TRP A 376 17.72 -29.56 15.80
C TRP A 376 17.10 -29.24 17.16
N GLY A 377 16.40 -30.21 17.77
CA GLY A 377 15.75 -30.05 19.08
C GLY A 377 16.58 -30.54 20.28
N ARG A 378 17.69 -31.24 20.06
CA ARG A 378 18.50 -31.87 21.13
C ARG A 378 20.02 -31.66 21.00
N GLY A 379 20.46 -30.87 20.02
CA GLY A 379 21.87 -30.67 19.67
C GLY A 379 22.37 -29.23 19.77
N GLN A 380 23.62 -29.01 19.35
CA GLN A 380 24.21 -27.66 19.26
C GLN A 380 23.53 -26.82 18.17
N PRO A 381 23.51 -25.48 18.30
CA PRO A 381 22.98 -24.58 17.28
C PRO A 381 23.63 -24.81 15.90
N ARG A 382 22.83 -24.81 14.84
CA ARG A 382 23.32 -25.07 13.46
C ARG A 382 23.03 -23.91 12.54
N MET A 383 24.01 -23.58 11.70
CA MET A 383 23.84 -22.58 10.65
C MET A 383 23.04 -23.20 9.51
N GLU A 384 21.84 -22.69 9.28
CA GLU A 384 20.92 -23.23 8.28
C GLU A 384 20.27 -22.09 7.48
N SER A 385 19.82 -22.41 6.28
CA SER A 385 18.96 -21.54 5.48
C SER A 385 17.66 -22.29 5.16
N LEU A 386 16.53 -21.72 5.54
CA LEU A 386 15.22 -22.37 5.45
C LEU A 386 14.16 -21.43 4.90
N VAL A 387 13.13 -22.02 4.29
CA VAL A 387 11.86 -21.35 4.01
C VAL A 387 11.02 -21.45 5.28
N VAL A 388 10.50 -20.32 5.73
CA VAL A 388 9.76 -20.20 6.98
C VAL A 388 8.48 -21.05 6.90
N PRO A 389 8.27 -22.01 7.81
CA PRO A 389 7.06 -22.84 7.83
C PRO A 389 5.79 -22.02 8.09
N ASP A 390 4.66 -22.53 7.61
CA ASP A 390 3.35 -21.97 7.93
C ASP A 390 3.11 -21.95 9.45
N GLY A 391 2.51 -20.87 9.94
CA GLY A 391 2.25 -20.67 11.36
C GLY A 391 3.48 -20.29 12.20
N THR A 392 4.63 -20.00 11.59
CA THR A 392 5.80 -19.47 12.31
C THR A 392 5.46 -18.16 13.00
N GLU A 393 5.86 -18.02 14.25
CA GLU A 393 5.66 -16.84 15.08
C GLU A 393 6.93 -15.97 15.08
N LEU A 394 6.78 -14.66 14.86
CA LEU A 394 7.83 -13.65 14.95
C LEU A 394 7.68 -12.93 16.29
N HIS A 395 8.70 -13.01 17.14
CA HIS A 395 8.71 -12.43 18.48
C HIS A 395 9.78 -11.35 18.62
N CYS A 396 9.53 -10.39 19.50
CA CYS A 396 10.50 -9.43 20.00
C CYS A 396 10.91 -9.81 21.42
N LEU A 397 12.20 -10.12 21.62
CA LEU A 397 12.78 -10.37 22.94
C LEU A 397 13.46 -9.12 23.46
N HIS A 398 13.02 -8.59 24.58
CA HIS A 398 13.57 -7.39 25.19
C HIS A 398 14.64 -7.72 26.24
N GLN A 399 15.53 -6.76 26.51
CA GLN A 399 16.59 -6.87 27.52
C GLN A 399 16.07 -7.09 28.94
N ASP A 400 14.83 -6.66 29.22
CA ASP A 400 14.14 -6.86 30.49
C ASP A 400 13.50 -8.26 30.63
N GLY A 401 13.63 -9.11 29.60
CA GLY A 401 13.08 -10.46 29.56
C GLY A 401 11.63 -10.55 29.07
N ARG A 402 11.02 -9.43 28.64
CA ARG A 402 9.74 -9.46 27.94
C ARG A 402 9.87 -10.13 26.58
N ASP A 403 8.81 -10.81 26.20
CA ASP A 403 8.70 -11.59 24.97
C ASP A 403 7.35 -11.27 24.33
N GLU A 404 7.38 -10.48 23.24
CA GLU A 404 6.20 -9.93 22.60
C GLU A 404 6.01 -10.57 21.22
N LEU A 405 4.84 -11.18 20.99
CA LEU A 405 4.49 -11.72 19.68
C LEU A 405 4.14 -10.57 18.73
N LEU A 406 4.93 -10.42 17.66
CA LEU A 406 4.75 -9.37 16.66
C LEU A 406 3.86 -9.80 15.51
N ALA A 407 4.07 -11.01 14.98
CA ALA A 407 3.33 -11.51 13.82
C ALA A 407 3.37 -13.05 13.70
N ARG A 408 2.45 -13.59 12.90
CA ARG A 408 2.37 -14.99 12.48
C ARG A 408 2.47 -15.08 10.96
N PHE A 409 3.26 -16.01 10.46
CA PHE A 409 3.41 -16.24 9.03
C PHE A 409 2.29 -17.11 8.47
N ASP A 410 1.65 -16.63 7.41
CA ASP A 410 0.69 -17.36 6.59
C ASP A 410 1.38 -17.72 5.26
N ALA A 411 1.72 -19.00 5.09
CA ALA A 411 2.44 -19.49 3.92
C ALA A 411 1.59 -19.46 2.64
N ALA A 412 0.26 -19.57 2.76
CA ALA A 412 -0.64 -19.51 1.61
C ALA A 412 -0.74 -18.09 1.05
N ALA A 413 -0.75 -17.09 1.93
CA ALA A 413 -0.78 -15.68 1.56
C ALA A 413 0.61 -15.02 1.46
N ARG A 414 1.69 -15.75 1.80
CA ARG A 414 3.09 -15.26 1.86
C ARG A 414 3.21 -13.92 2.61
N ARG A 415 2.58 -13.83 3.78
CA ARG A 415 2.53 -12.59 4.58
C ARG A 415 2.69 -12.86 6.06
N TRP A 416 3.18 -11.86 6.77
CA TRP A 416 3.19 -11.82 8.23
C TRP A 416 1.99 -11.01 8.70
N SER A 417 1.15 -11.62 9.53
CA SER A 417 -0.05 -10.99 10.08
C SER A 417 0.10 -10.79 11.58
N PRO A 418 -0.30 -9.65 12.16
CA PRO A 418 -0.30 -9.48 13.61
C PRO A 418 -1.16 -10.55 14.30
N PRO A 419 -0.84 -10.90 15.56
CA PRO A 419 -1.46 -12.02 16.27
C PRO A 419 -2.95 -11.90 16.56
#